data_AF-A0A931RZ74-F1
#
_entry.id   AF-A0A931RZ74-F1
#
_cell.length_a   1.000
_cell.length_b   1.000
_cell.length_c   1.000
_cell.angle_alpha   90.00
_cell.angle_beta   90.00
_cell.angle_gamma   90.00
#
_symmetry.space_group_name_H-M   'P 1'
#
loop_
_entity.id
_entity.type
_entity.pdbx_description
1 polymer ?
#
loop_
_entity_poly.entity_id
_entity_poly.type
_entity_poly.pdbx_seq_one_letter_code
_entity_poly.pdbx_strand_id
1 'polypeptide(L)'
;MRRELKIMALLFLTASFTDVQAGKPWPKLVDVVVRASVTMEAEGYLYSYAVSNSLKNELGIDVFAIDIRKIPAEHPFSSKHITIAHNIENHLKAISQGERIQPMRIYGPQPWKTFGRPTWNLMNSPGVLLVPGEIQTGFRISAKETPGIREFITKGTNYDFYSLPEQYDFSGTRDEMDAAYSAGIEFLGKTIAPVAPPEPFTVSSWTARMLADAQEARKLGWIKTDAGLKEIQKLLKTLNTKDINRLQKAVQNIEQYVSQEVKAGKLTEEADALVRLNALYLFKRLKESEKPKKK
;
A
#
# COMPACT_ATOMS: atom_id res chain seq x y z
N MET A 1 71.19 -40.40 25.67
CA MET A 1 69.73 -40.41 25.39
C MET A 1 69.02 -39.58 26.45
N ARG A 2 68.68 -38.33 26.16
CA ARG A 2 67.84 -37.47 27.01
C ARG A 2 66.45 -37.41 26.37
N ARG A 3 65.42 -37.83 27.08
CA ARG A 3 64.01 -37.65 26.67
C ARG A 3 63.56 -36.29 27.18
N GLU A 4 63.26 -35.36 26.26
CA GLU A 4 62.58 -34.12 26.60
C GLU A 4 61.08 -34.37 26.69
N LEU A 5 60.50 -34.10 27.86
CA LEU A 5 59.06 -34.11 28.09
C LEU A 5 58.53 -32.71 27.76
N LYS A 6 57.93 -32.53 26.59
CA LYS A 6 57.21 -31.29 26.23
C LYS A 6 55.82 -31.32 26.86
N ILE A 7 55.67 -30.63 27.99
CA ILE A 7 54.36 -30.37 28.60
C ILE A 7 53.68 -29.26 27.78
N MET A 8 52.71 -29.62 26.95
CA MET A 8 51.75 -28.66 26.38
C MET A 8 50.69 -28.37 27.44
N ALA A 9 50.76 -27.20 28.07
CA ALA A 9 49.65 -26.67 28.84
C ALA A 9 48.58 -26.16 27.85
N LEU A 10 47.52 -26.95 27.65
CA LEU A 10 46.35 -26.55 26.89
C LEU A 10 45.44 -25.70 27.80
N LEU A 11 45.60 -24.37 27.74
CA LEU A 11 44.71 -23.42 28.41
C LEU A 11 43.35 -23.40 27.69
N PHE A 12 42.39 -24.17 28.21
CA PHE A 12 40.98 -23.98 27.89
C PHE A 12 40.49 -22.71 28.57
N LEU A 13 40.52 -21.58 27.85
CA LEU A 13 39.68 -20.44 28.19
C LEU A 13 38.23 -20.83 27.90
N THR A 14 37.54 -21.36 28.90
CA THR A 14 36.07 -21.35 28.91
C THR A 14 35.66 -19.90 29.17
N ALA A 15 35.58 -19.10 28.11
CA ALA A 15 34.83 -17.87 28.14
C ALA A 15 33.37 -18.25 28.42
N SER A 16 32.98 -18.23 29.68
CA SER A 16 31.59 -18.17 30.08
C SER A 16 31.04 -16.87 29.52
N PHE A 17 30.56 -16.89 28.28
CA PHE A 17 29.63 -15.89 27.81
C PHE A 17 28.42 -16.05 28.72
N THR A 18 28.33 -15.18 29.74
CA THR A 18 27.05 -14.84 30.30
C THR A 18 26.24 -14.35 29.11
N ASP A 19 25.31 -15.20 28.64
CA ASP A 19 24.18 -14.76 27.84
C ASP A 19 23.49 -13.70 28.71
N VAL A 20 23.92 -12.45 28.55
CA VAL A 20 23.09 -11.31 28.86
C VAL A 20 21.85 -11.58 28.02
N GLN A 21 20.75 -11.97 28.66
CA GLN A 21 19.45 -12.07 28.01
C GLN A 21 19.12 -10.67 27.52
N ALA A 22 19.65 -10.30 26.35
CA ALA A 22 19.19 -9.14 25.61
C ALA A 22 17.71 -9.43 25.36
N GLY A 23 16.84 -8.58 25.93
CA GLY A 23 15.40 -8.75 25.77
C GLY A 23 15.06 -8.87 24.29
N LYS A 24 14.01 -9.62 23.97
CA LYS A 24 13.55 -9.72 22.58
C LYS A 24 13.12 -8.33 22.09
N PRO A 25 13.37 -8.00 20.81
CA PRO A 25 12.87 -6.76 20.25
C PRO A 25 11.35 -6.69 20.36
N TRP A 26 10.82 -5.47 20.49
CA TRP A 26 9.38 -5.21 20.55
C TRP A 26 8.65 -5.84 19.36
N PRO A 27 7.43 -6.39 19.57
CA PRO A 27 6.67 -7.01 18.51
C PRO A 27 6.29 -5.95 17.46
N LYS A 28 6.33 -6.34 16.19
CA LYS A 28 6.19 -5.39 15.08
C LYS A 28 5.45 -5.95 13.86
N LEU A 29 4.85 -5.04 13.10
CA LEU A 29 4.41 -5.25 11.73
C LEU A 29 5.58 -4.93 10.79
N VAL A 30 6.10 -5.94 10.11
CA VAL A 30 7.21 -5.81 9.15
C VAL A 30 6.78 -5.99 7.70
N ASP A 31 5.67 -6.66 7.45
CA ASP A 31 5.28 -7.09 6.11
C ASP A 31 3.76 -7.24 6.01
N VAL A 32 3.10 -6.23 5.44
CA VAL A 32 1.66 -6.27 5.14
C VAL A 32 1.46 -6.10 3.64
N VAL A 33 0.76 -7.04 3.02
CA VAL A 33 0.49 -7.01 1.58
C VAL A 33 -0.97 -6.66 1.35
N VAL A 34 -1.21 -5.54 0.66
CA VAL A 34 -2.55 -5.11 0.25
C VAL A 34 -2.69 -5.26 -1.25
N ARG A 35 -3.49 -6.25 -1.66
CA ARG A 35 -3.86 -6.43 -3.08
C ARG A 35 -5.14 -5.67 -3.37
N ALA A 36 -5.17 -5.00 -4.52
CA ALA A 36 -6.34 -4.24 -4.96
C ALA A 36 -6.80 -4.71 -6.35
N SER A 37 -8.11 -4.87 -6.49
CA SER A 37 -8.78 -5.04 -7.77
C SER A 37 -9.76 -3.89 -7.99
N VAL A 38 -9.91 -3.48 -9.24
CA VAL A 38 -10.82 -2.37 -9.59
C VAL A 38 -11.74 -2.79 -10.72
N THR A 39 -13.04 -2.62 -10.48
CA THR A 39 -14.09 -2.89 -11.46
C THR A 39 -14.75 -1.57 -11.86
N MET A 40 -14.96 -1.38 -13.16
CA MET A 40 -15.73 -0.24 -13.67
C MET A 40 -17.23 -0.54 -13.53
N GLU A 41 -17.97 0.35 -12.87
CA GLU A 41 -19.42 0.29 -12.68
C GLU A 41 -20.11 1.44 -13.43
N ALA A 42 -21.45 1.42 -13.50
CA ALA A 42 -22.22 2.46 -14.20
C ALA A 42 -21.97 3.87 -13.63
N GLU A 43 -21.83 3.98 -12.31
CA GLU A 43 -21.69 5.25 -11.59
C GLU A 43 -20.22 5.64 -11.30
N GLY A 44 -19.25 4.77 -11.59
CA GLY A 44 -17.85 5.00 -11.24
C GLY A 44 -17.01 3.73 -11.23
N TYR A 45 -16.23 3.53 -10.17
CA TYR A 45 -15.36 2.39 -9.97
C TYR A 45 -15.56 1.81 -8.57
N LEU A 46 -15.51 0.48 -8.48
CA LEU A 46 -15.47 -0.28 -7.24
C LEU A 46 -14.05 -0.78 -7.01
N TYR A 47 -13.41 -0.26 -5.96
CA TYR A 47 -12.11 -0.68 -5.47
C TYR A 47 -12.32 -1.73 -4.40
N SER A 48 -11.74 -2.92 -4.58
CA SER A 48 -11.82 -4.02 -3.61
C SER A 48 -10.42 -4.40 -3.12
N TYR A 49 -10.28 -4.58 -1.82
CA TYR A 49 -8.99 -4.86 -1.19
C TYR A 49 -8.98 -6.20 -0.46
N ALA A 50 -7.83 -6.87 -0.55
CA ALA A 50 -7.44 -8.01 0.26
C ALA A 50 -6.17 -7.64 1.04
N VAL A 51 -6.27 -7.62 2.36
CA VAL A 51 -5.18 -7.31 3.28
C VAL A 51 -4.63 -8.61 3.84
N SER A 52 -3.35 -8.88 3.65
CA SER A 52 -2.66 -10.06 4.18
C SER A 52 -1.67 -9.66 5.26
N ASN A 53 -1.79 -10.31 6.41
CA ASN A 53 -0.85 -10.18 7.50
C ASN A 53 0.21 -11.30 7.36
N SER A 54 1.47 -10.95 7.08
CA SER A 54 2.54 -11.93 6.86
C SER A 54 2.86 -12.72 8.13
N LEU A 55 3.26 -13.99 7.99
CA LEU A 55 3.79 -14.81 9.11
C LEU A 55 5.06 -14.23 9.73
N LYS A 56 5.69 -13.24 9.10
CA LYS A 56 6.83 -12.50 9.64
C LYS A 56 6.44 -11.47 10.69
N ASN A 57 5.17 -11.11 10.77
CA ASN A 57 4.66 -10.15 11.73
C ASN A 57 4.38 -10.84 13.06
N GLU A 58 4.53 -10.08 14.14
CA GLU A 58 4.24 -10.55 15.50
C GLU A 58 2.89 -10.01 16.01
N LEU A 59 2.31 -9.04 15.29
CA LEU A 59 1.09 -8.33 15.67
C LEU A 59 -0.08 -8.72 14.75
N GLY A 60 -1.26 -8.87 15.34
CA GLY A 60 -2.53 -8.88 14.59
C GLY A 60 -2.90 -7.47 14.14
N ILE A 61 -3.55 -7.33 12.98
CA ILE A 61 -3.97 -6.03 12.43
C ILE A 61 -5.40 -5.73 12.88
N ASP A 62 -5.62 -4.54 13.43
CA ASP A 62 -6.93 -4.04 13.90
C ASP A 62 -7.42 -2.77 13.18
N VAL A 63 -6.53 -2.07 12.48
CA VAL A 63 -6.85 -0.92 11.64
C VAL A 63 -6.28 -1.10 10.24
N PHE A 64 -7.09 -0.79 9.24
CA PHE A 64 -6.68 -0.61 7.85
C PHE A 64 -7.22 0.73 7.34
N ALA A 65 -6.37 1.56 6.75
CA ALA A 65 -6.74 2.86 6.22
C ALA A 65 -6.09 3.11 4.86
N ILE A 66 -6.79 3.81 3.97
CA ILE A 66 -6.30 4.18 2.64
C ILE A 66 -6.38 5.71 2.50
N ASP A 67 -5.32 6.32 1.97
CA ASP A 67 -5.32 7.75 1.65
C ASP A 67 -6.09 8.03 0.35
N ILE A 68 -7.09 8.91 0.44
CA ILE A 68 -7.92 9.36 -0.71
C ILE A 68 -7.97 10.89 -0.85
N ARG A 69 -6.97 11.61 -0.35
CA ARG A 69 -6.87 13.06 -0.55
C ARG A 69 -6.82 13.43 -2.04
N LYS A 70 -7.43 14.58 -2.40
CA LYS A 70 -7.47 15.10 -3.79
C LYS A 70 -6.08 15.48 -4.26
N ILE A 71 -5.41 16.31 -3.48
CA ILE A 71 -4.03 16.72 -3.69
C ILE A 71 -3.21 15.91 -2.69
N PRO A 72 -2.25 15.07 -3.13
CA PRO A 72 -1.26 14.60 -2.19
C PRO A 72 -0.60 15.86 -1.64
N ALA A 73 -0.72 16.12 -0.33
CA ALA A 73 0.13 17.13 0.29
C ALA A 73 1.57 16.88 -0.19
N GLU A 74 2.41 17.90 -0.30
CA GLU A 74 3.86 17.67 -0.25
C GLU A 74 4.09 16.87 1.04
N HIS A 75 4.12 15.54 0.92
CA HIS A 75 3.94 14.69 2.07
C HIS A 75 5.23 14.85 2.85
N PRO A 76 5.23 15.45 4.06
CA PRO A 76 6.49 15.66 4.76
C PRO A 76 7.11 14.31 5.16
N PHE A 77 6.32 13.23 5.08
CA PHE A 77 6.64 11.94 5.65
C PHE A 77 6.53 10.87 4.57
N SER A 78 7.68 10.44 4.04
CA SER A 78 7.78 9.12 3.40
C SER A 78 7.79 8.04 4.49
N SER A 79 7.56 6.77 4.15
CA SER A 79 7.75 5.66 5.09
C SER A 79 9.13 5.61 5.77
N LYS A 80 10.13 6.34 5.23
CA LYS A 80 11.46 6.52 5.84
C LYS A 80 11.52 7.60 6.93
N HIS A 81 10.46 8.39 7.11
CA HIS A 81 10.40 9.54 8.02
C HIS A 81 9.49 9.31 9.24
N ILE A 82 8.99 8.08 9.44
CA ILE A 82 8.35 7.73 10.71
C ILE A 82 9.46 7.61 11.74
N THR A 83 9.58 8.66 12.53
CA THR A 83 10.51 8.78 13.64
C THR A 83 9.71 8.97 14.93
N ILE A 84 10.41 8.85 16.06
CA ILE A 84 9.88 8.99 17.43
C ILE A 84 9.08 10.29 17.64
N ALA A 85 9.35 11.35 16.86
CA ALA A 85 8.66 12.65 16.93
C ALA A 85 7.37 12.75 16.07
N HIS A 86 7.04 11.74 15.27
CA HIS A 86 5.96 11.80 14.27
C HIS A 86 4.99 10.62 14.44
N ASN A 87 3.98 10.79 15.31
CA ASN A 87 2.97 9.77 15.59
C ASN A 87 1.89 9.66 14.48
N ILE A 88 1.24 8.49 14.37
CA ILE A 88 0.09 8.24 13.48
C ILE A 88 -1.03 9.24 13.68
N GLU A 89 -1.18 9.80 14.88
CA GLU A 89 -2.21 10.80 15.14
C GLU A 89 -2.01 12.00 14.22
N ASN A 90 -0.76 12.45 14.04
CA ASN A 90 -0.43 13.50 13.08
C ASN A 90 -0.64 13.05 11.62
N HIS A 91 -0.33 11.79 11.27
CA HIS A 91 -0.56 11.28 9.92
C HIS A 91 -2.06 11.16 9.60
N LEU A 92 -2.83 10.49 10.46
CA LEU A 92 -4.28 10.37 10.37
C LEU A 92 -4.95 11.74 10.44
N LYS A 93 -4.43 12.67 11.25
CA LYS A 93 -4.90 14.06 11.29
C LYS A 93 -4.63 14.77 9.97
N ALA A 94 -3.46 14.61 9.36
CA ALA A 94 -3.13 15.17 8.05
C ALA A 94 -3.99 14.56 6.93
N ILE A 95 -4.18 13.23 6.91
CA ILE A 95 -5.18 12.57 6.05
C ILE A 95 -6.56 13.18 6.33
N SER A 96 -6.87 13.45 7.59
CA SER A 96 -8.19 13.91 7.98
C SER A 96 -8.48 15.37 7.59
N GLN A 97 -7.46 16.22 7.56
CA GLN A 97 -7.57 17.66 7.32
C GLN A 97 -7.44 18.05 5.85
N GLY A 98 -6.84 17.19 5.01
CA GLY A 98 -6.74 17.45 3.58
C GLY A 98 -8.09 17.40 2.85
N GLU A 99 -8.22 18.16 1.76
CA GLU A 99 -9.39 18.04 0.87
C GLU A 99 -9.43 16.63 0.27
N ARG A 100 -10.57 15.96 0.39
CA ARG A 100 -10.70 14.55 0.02
C ARG A 100 -11.59 14.36 -1.19
N ILE A 101 -11.30 13.28 -1.90
CA ILE A 101 -12.30 12.65 -2.75
C ILE A 101 -13.46 12.24 -1.85
N GLN A 102 -14.69 12.43 -2.31
CA GLN A 102 -15.89 12.01 -1.58
C GLN A 102 -16.31 10.65 -2.14
N PRO A 103 -16.02 9.53 -1.44
CA PRO A 103 -16.46 8.23 -1.89
C PRO A 103 -17.99 8.20 -1.95
N MET A 104 -18.53 7.51 -2.94
CA MET A 104 -19.95 7.25 -3.01
C MET A 104 -20.37 6.29 -1.90
N ARG A 105 -19.59 5.22 -1.69
CA ARG A 105 -19.85 4.20 -0.67
C ARG A 105 -18.55 3.60 -0.15
N ILE A 106 -18.56 3.17 1.11
CA ILE A 106 -17.45 2.48 1.77
C ILE A 106 -18.02 1.25 2.47
N TYR A 107 -17.42 0.09 2.21
CA TYR A 107 -17.87 -1.20 2.74
C TYR A 107 -16.74 -1.86 3.51
N GLY A 108 -17.05 -2.46 4.65
CA GLY A 108 -16.12 -3.27 5.44
C GLY A 108 -16.65 -4.70 5.58
N PRO A 109 -15.78 -5.71 5.60
CA PRO A 109 -16.18 -7.06 5.99
C PRO A 109 -16.58 -7.08 7.46
N GLN A 110 -17.50 -7.94 7.88
CA GLN A 110 -17.73 -8.10 9.32
C GLN A 110 -16.50 -8.74 9.97
N PRO A 111 -16.10 -8.33 11.20
CA PRO A 111 -16.74 -7.31 12.04
C PRO A 111 -16.17 -5.90 11.88
N TRP A 112 -15.32 -5.65 10.88
CA TRP A 112 -14.70 -4.35 10.61
C TRP A 112 -15.75 -3.26 10.35
N LYS A 113 -15.68 -2.19 11.14
CA LYS A 113 -16.56 -1.03 11.00
C LYS A 113 -15.84 0.09 10.26
N THR A 114 -16.60 0.86 9.50
CA THR A 114 -16.16 2.11 8.87
C THR A 114 -16.92 3.28 9.47
N PHE A 115 -16.25 4.42 9.66
CA PHE A 115 -16.82 5.66 10.20
C PHE A 115 -16.99 6.72 9.10
N GLY A 116 -17.50 6.30 7.94
CA GLY A 116 -17.67 7.18 6.77
C GLY A 116 -16.35 7.66 6.17
N ARG A 117 -15.26 6.95 6.47
CA ARG A 117 -13.90 7.21 5.98
C ARG A 117 -13.34 5.90 5.44
N PRO A 118 -12.34 5.93 4.54
CA PRO A 118 -11.64 4.72 4.07
C PRO A 118 -10.69 4.20 5.16
N THR A 119 -11.24 4.05 6.36
CA THR A 119 -10.61 3.56 7.57
C THR A 119 -11.56 2.53 8.14
N TRP A 120 -11.06 1.31 8.26
CA TRP A 120 -11.75 0.18 8.83
C TRP A 120 -11.08 -0.17 10.14
N ASN A 121 -11.89 -0.39 11.17
CA ASN A 121 -11.39 -0.68 12.52
C ASN A 121 -12.25 -1.79 13.16
N LEU A 122 -11.56 -2.68 13.87
CA LEU A 122 -12.13 -3.69 14.76
C LEU A 122 -12.35 -3.08 16.16
N MET A 123 -13.22 -2.07 16.29
CA MET A 123 -13.45 -1.43 17.59
C MET A 123 -14.06 -2.44 18.59
N ASN A 124 -13.46 -2.54 19.78
CA ASN A 124 -14.00 -3.23 20.96
C ASN A 124 -14.43 -4.70 20.73
N SER A 125 -13.84 -5.40 19.77
CA SER A 125 -14.09 -6.82 19.53
C SER A 125 -12.86 -7.64 19.93
N PRO A 126 -12.66 -7.91 21.24
CA PRO A 126 -11.55 -8.72 21.69
C PRO A 126 -11.59 -10.09 21.01
N GLY A 127 -10.51 -10.45 20.31
CA GLY A 127 -10.35 -11.74 19.66
C GLY A 127 -10.68 -11.81 18.17
N VAL A 128 -11.11 -10.71 17.52
CA VAL A 128 -11.24 -10.68 16.05
C VAL A 128 -10.19 -9.75 15.48
N LEU A 129 -8.95 -10.22 15.43
CA LEU A 129 -7.82 -9.54 14.79
C LEU A 129 -7.50 -10.27 13.49
N LEU A 130 -6.98 -9.55 12.49
CA LEU A 130 -6.36 -10.23 11.36
C LEU A 130 -4.97 -10.71 11.81
N VAL A 131 -4.86 -11.97 12.23
CA VAL A 131 -3.61 -12.49 12.84
C VAL A 131 -2.55 -12.84 11.78
N PRO A 132 -1.26 -12.97 12.15
CA PRO A 132 -0.21 -13.36 11.20
C PRO A 132 -0.55 -14.66 10.45
N GLY A 133 -0.37 -14.62 9.12
CA GLY A 133 -0.71 -15.71 8.20
C GLY A 133 -2.10 -15.60 7.56
N GLU A 134 -2.96 -14.71 8.05
CA GLU A 134 -4.33 -14.57 7.52
C GLU A 134 -4.46 -13.52 6.42
N ILE A 135 -5.58 -13.62 5.70
CA ILE A 135 -5.99 -12.66 4.66
C ILE A 135 -7.43 -12.24 4.91
N GLN A 136 -7.67 -10.95 5.08
CA GLN A 136 -9.01 -10.38 5.13
C GLN A 136 -9.38 -9.75 3.78
N THR A 137 -10.51 -10.17 3.23
CA THR A 137 -11.10 -9.58 2.01
C THR A 137 -12.37 -8.82 2.35
N GLY A 138 -12.88 -8.04 1.40
CA GLY A 138 -14.20 -7.38 1.52
C GLY A 138 -14.16 -5.92 1.96
N PHE A 139 -12.96 -5.34 2.12
CA PHE A 139 -12.83 -3.88 2.20
C PHE A 139 -13.07 -3.30 0.82
N ARG A 140 -14.01 -2.35 0.70
CA ARG A 140 -14.33 -1.76 -0.60
C ARG A 140 -14.60 -0.26 -0.53
N ILE A 141 -14.22 0.45 -1.58
CA ILE A 141 -14.53 1.86 -1.80
C ILE A 141 -15.20 1.97 -3.17
N SER A 142 -16.34 2.64 -3.26
CA SER A 142 -16.96 3.04 -4.52
C SER A 142 -16.77 4.53 -4.73
N ALA A 143 -16.22 4.95 -5.88
CA ALA A 143 -15.87 6.35 -6.17
C ALA A 143 -15.96 6.65 -7.67
N LYS A 144 -16.14 7.92 -8.07
CA LYS A 144 -16.16 8.33 -9.48
C LYS A 144 -14.75 8.51 -10.06
N GLU A 145 -13.82 8.75 -9.17
CA GLU A 145 -12.44 9.06 -9.42
C GLU A 145 -11.69 7.84 -9.91
N THR A 146 -10.66 8.09 -10.72
CA THR A 146 -9.95 7.05 -11.46
C THR A 146 -8.91 6.33 -10.61
N PRO A 147 -8.52 5.11 -10.99
CA PRO A 147 -7.49 4.38 -10.26
C PRO A 147 -6.16 5.11 -10.29
N GLY A 148 -5.49 5.19 -9.15
CA GLY A 148 -4.13 5.69 -9.04
C GLY A 148 -3.44 5.16 -7.79
N ILE A 149 -2.13 5.41 -7.70
CA ILE A 149 -1.32 4.90 -6.59
C ILE A 149 -1.54 5.78 -5.36
N ARG A 150 -1.83 5.14 -4.24
CA ARG A 150 -2.04 5.78 -2.94
C ARG A 150 -1.40 4.99 -1.81
N GLU A 151 -1.13 5.70 -0.72
CA GLU A 151 -0.62 5.09 0.49
C GLU A 151 -1.75 4.41 1.25
N PHE A 152 -1.41 3.31 1.92
CA PHE A 152 -2.26 2.70 2.94
C PHE A 152 -1.48 2.59 4.23
N ILE A 153 -2.22 2.51 5.33
CA ILE A 153 -1.71 2.32 6.68
C ILE A 153 -2.43 1.14 7.29
N THR A 154 -1.68 0.26 7.95
CA THR A 154 -2.23 -0.71 8.88
C THR A 154 -1.65 -0.50 10.27
N LYS A 155 -2.48 -0.73 11.29
CA LYS A 155 -2.06 -0.70 12.68
C LYS A 155 -2.24 -2.08 13.30
N GLY A 156 -1.26 -2.48 14.09
CA GLY A 156 -1.29 -3.66 14.93
C GLY A 156 -2.08 -3.38 16.20
N THR A 157 -2.63 -4.42 16.80
CA THR A 157 -3.37 -4.33 18.05
C THR A 157 -2.58 -3.65 19.14
N ASN A 158 -3.24 -2.73 19.83
CA ASN A 158 -2.64 -2.10 21.00
C ASN A 158 -2.56 -3.12 22.15
N TYR A 159 -1.39 -3.70 22.38
CA TYR A 159 -1.11 -4.42 23.60
C TYR A 159 -1.07 -3.44 24.77
N ASP A 160 -1.70 -3.82 25.88
CA ASP A 160 -1.39 -3.19 27.15
C ASP A 160 0.05 -3.56 27.49
N PHE A 161 0.91 -2.58 27.78
CA PHE A 161 2.30 -2.82 28.17
C PHE A 161 2.42 -3.84 29.30
N TYR A 162 1.46 -3.84 30.23
CA TYR A 162 1.41 -4.78 31.36
C TYR A 162 0.95 -6.20 30.98
N SER A 163 0.48 -6.38 29.74
CA SER A 163 0.05 -7.67 29.19
C SER A 163 1.10 -8.34 28.29
N LEU A 164 2.21 -7.66 28.01
CA LEU A 164 3.30 -8.21 27.20
C LEU A 164 4.15 -9.17 28.05
N PRO A 165 4.48 -10.38 27.53
CA PRO A 165 5.36 -11.32 28.21
C PRO A 165 6.72 -10.70 28.60
N GLU A 166 7.28 -11.12 29.75
CA GLU A 166 8.58 -10.65 30.29
C GLU A 166 9.77 -10.81 29.34
N GLN A 167 9.61 -11.58 28.26
CA GLN A 167 10.64 -11.83 27.25
C GLN A 167 11.02 -10.61 26.40
N TYR A 168 10.21 -9.55 26.40
CA TYR A 168 10.48 -8.33 25.64
C TYR A 168 11.42 -7.39 26.39
N ASP A 169 12.17 -6.59 25.64
CA ASP A 169 13.12 -5.66 26.22
C ASP A 169 12.44 -4.45 26.87
N PHE A 170 12.23 -4.52 28.18
CA PHE A 170 11.77 -3.42 29.02
C PHE A 170 12.93 -2.55 29.56
N SER A 171 14.16 -2.71 29.05
CA SER A 171 15.31 -1.89 29.46
C SER A 171 15.30 -0.53 28.75
N GLY A 172 14.48 0.39 29.25
CA GLY A 172 14.39 1.75 28.74
C GLY A 172 13.50 2.63 29.61
N THR A 173 13.56 3.94 29.39
CA THR A 173 12.55 4.85 29.92
C THR A 173 11.19 4.53 29.30
N ARG A 174 10.11 4.92 29.99
CA ARG A 174 8.75 4.77 29.46
C ARG A 174 8.62 5.37 28.06
N ASP A 175 9.17 6.56 27.85
CA ASP A 175 9.09 7.25 26.57
C ASP A 175 9.85 6.49 25.46
N GLU A 176 10.98 5.86 25.78
CA GLU A 176 11.73 5.02 24.83
C GLU A 176 10.97 3.73 24.47
N MET A 177 10.30 3.11 25.45
CA MET A 177 9.45 1.93 25.23
C MET A 177 8.20 2.28 24.41
N ASP A 178 7.52 3.38 24.76
CA ASP A 178 6.36 3.91 24.03
C ASP A 178 6.74 4.24 22.57
N ALA A 179 7.93 4.82 22.37
CA ALA A 179 8.48 5.12 21.05
C ALA A 179 8.81 3.87 20.22
N ALA A 180 9.53 2.91 20.82
CA ALA A 180 9.92 1.67 20.14
C ALA A 180 8.69 0.83 19.76
N TYR A 181 7.72 0.77 20.66
CA TYR A 181 6.44 0.11 20.44
C TYR A 181 5.64 0.82 19.34
N SER A 182 5.46 2.15 19.42
CA SER A 182 4.73 2.92 18.41
C SER A 182 5.34 2.80 17.00
N ALA A 183 6.67 2.72 16.91
CA ALA A 183 7.36 2.51 15.63
C ALA A 183 7.14 1.09 15.06
N GLY A 184 6.87 0.09 15.91
CA GLY A 184 6.67 -1.30 15.50
C GLY A 184 5.22 -1.65 15.15
N ILE A 185 4.23 -0.96 15.71
CA ILE A 185 2.82 -1.31 15.49
C ILE A 185 2.23 -0.83 14.17
N GLU A 186 2.99 -0.15 13.33
CA GLU A 186 2.48 0.51 12.12
C GLU A 186 3.19 0.01 10.88
N PHE A 187 2.43 -0.18 9.80
CA PHE A 187 2.99 -0.50 8.50
C PHE A 187 2.37 0.38 7.42
N LEU A 188 3.24 0.93 6.56
CA LEU A 188 2.85 1.78 5.45
C LEU A 188 3.29 1.15 4.15
N GLY A 189 2.34 1.10 3.22
CA GLY A 189 2.60 0.61 1.88
C GLY A 189 1.84 1.41 0.83
N LYS A 190 1.88 0.92 -0.41
CA LYS A 190 1.15 1.52 -1.52
C LYS A 190 0.18 0.52 -2.13
N THR A 191 -0.97 1.01 -2.56
CA THR A 191 -2.01 0.23 -3.24
C THR A 191 -2.74 1.13 -4.26
N ILE A 192 -3.73 0.56 -4.95
CA ILE A 192 -4.59 1.31 -5.87
C ILE A 192 -5.78 1.89 -5.13
N ALA A 193 -6.01 3.19 -5.25
CA ALA A 193 -7.20 3.82 -4.69
C ALA A 193 -7.74 4.92 -5.62
N PRO A 194 -8.90 5.51 -5.30
CA PRO A 194 -9.44 6.62 -6.08
C PRO A 194 -8.50 7.83 -6.08
N VAL A 195 -8.30 8.41 -7.28
CA VAL A 195 -7.45 9.58 -7.52
C VAL A 195 -8.15 10.54 -8.46
N ALA A 196 -8.18 11.81 -8.06
CA ALA A 196 -8.73 12.88 -8.89
C ALA A 196 -7.92 13.00 -10.20
N PRO A 197 -8.59 13.32 -11.32
CA PRO A 197 -7.90 13.71 -12.55
C PRO A 197 -6.88 14.84 -12.36
N PRO A 198 -5.80 14.90 -13.16
CA PRO A 198 -4.90 16.04 -13.16
C PRO A 198 -5.66 17.29 -13.59
N GLU A 199 -5.37 18.40 -12.92
CA GLU A 199 -5.92 19.72 -13.24
C GLU A 199 -4.79 20.62 -13.78
N PRO A 200 -4.94 21.21 -14.99
CA PRO A 200 -6.05 21.03 -15.92
C PRO A 200 -6.07 19.63 -16.57
N PHE A 201 -7.27 19.13 -16.87
CA PHE A 201 -7.44 17.87 -17.59
C PHE A 201 -7.13 18.08 -19.08
N THR A 202 -6.03 17.50 -19.54
CA THR A 202 -5.63 17.47 -20.95
C THR A 202 -5.13 16.07 -21.29
N VAL A 203 -5.13 15.71 -22.58
CA VAL A 203 -4.57 14.42 -23.04
C VAL A 203 -3.10 14.27 -22.61
N SER A 204 -2.34 15.37 -22.69
CA SER A 204 -0.92 15.40 -22.31
C SER A 204 -0.73 15.20 -20.81
N SER A 205 -1.42 15.96 -19.96
CA SER A 205 -1.32 15.82 -18.49
C SER A 205 -1.80 14.45 -18.02
N TRP A 206 -2.84 13.89 -18.65
CA TRP A 206 -3.30 12.53 -18.37
C TRP A 206 -2.27 11.46 -18.74
N THR A 207 -1.71 11.54 -19.95
CA THR A 207 -0.71 10.58 -20.43
C THR A 207 0.57 10.65 -19.59
N ALA A 208 1.00 11.86 -19.20
CA ALA A 208 2.14 12.07 -18.32
C ALA A 208 1.92 11.41 -16.95
N ARG A 209 0.73 11.57 -16.35
CA ARG A 209 0.34 10.87 -15.12
C ARG A 209 0.42 9.34 -15.30
N MET A 210 -0.18 8.79 -16.34
CA MET A 210 -0.17 7.34 -16.58
C MET A 210 1.25 6.78 -16.76
N LEU A 211 2.16 7.54 -17.40
CA LEU A 211 3.57 7.16 -17.54
C LEU A 211 4.29 7.14 -16.18
N ALA A 212 4.03 8.12 -15.31
CA ALA A 212 4.56 8.16 -13.95
C ALA A 212 4.03 6.99 -13.10
N ASP A 213 2.72 6.74 -13.15
CA ASP A 213 2.07 5.62 -12.46
C ASP A 213 2.65 4.28 -12.93
N ALA A 214 2.93 4.10 -14.24
CA ALA A 214 3.57 2.89 -14.75
C ALA A 214 5.00 2.70 -14.22
N GLN A 215 5.80 3.78 -14.13
CA GLN A 215 7.14 3.70 -13.55
C GLN A 215 7.10 3.31 -12.07
N GLU A 216 6.17 3.87 -11.31
CA GLU A 216 6.02 3.54 -9.90
C GLU A 216 5.48 2.12 -9.71
N ALA A 217 4.52 1.69 -10.52
CA ALA A 217 4.03 0.30 -10.56
C ALA A 217 5.14 -0.72 -10.84
N ARG A 218 6.15 -0.35 -11.64
CA ARG A 218 7.36 -1.17 -11.85
C ARG A 218 8.22 -1.29 -10.58
N LYS A 219 8.38 -0.21 -9.82
CA LYS A 219 9.11 -0.23 -8.54
C LYS A 219 8.38 -1.05 -7.48
N LEU A 220 7.05 -1.01 -7.49
CA LEU A 220 6.18 -1.79 -6.60
C LEU A 220 6.04 -3.26 -7.01
N GLY A 221 6.60 -3.66 -8.15
CA GLY A 221 6.54 -5.05 -8.65
C GLY A 221 5.20 -5.44 -9.30
N TRP A 222 4.28 -4.49 -9.51
CA TRP A 222 3.02 -4.72 -10.23
C TRP A 222 3.24 -4.92 -11.72
N ILE A 223 4.26 -4.26 -12.27
CA ILE A 223 4.85 -4.59 -13.57
C ILE A 223 6.14 -5.36 -13.30
N LYS A 224 6.21 -6.64 -13.66
CA LYS A 224 7.31 -7.52 -13.21
C LYS A 224 8.61 -7.39 -14.00
N THR A 225 8.57 -6.83 -15.20
CA THR A 225 9.73 -6.78 -16.12
C THR A 225 9.92 -5.41 -16.74
N ASP A 226 11.17 -5.06 -17.05
CA ASP A 226 11.50 -3.81 -17.75
C ASP A 226 10.99 -3.80 -19.19
N ALA A 227 10.98 -4.97 -19.84
CA ALA A 227 10.36 -5.12 -21.15
C ALA A 227 8.86 -4.78 -21.11
N GLY A 228 8.15 -5.28 -20.09
CA GLY A 228 6.75 -4.96 -19.88
C GLY A 228 6.51 -3.47 -19.65
N LEU A 229 7.36 -2.81 -18.85
CA LEU A 229 7.29 -1.36 -18.66
C LEU A 229 7.51 -0.60 -19.98
N LYS A 230 8.52 -0.98 -20.78
CA LYS A 230 8.82 -0.32 -22.06
C LYS A 230 7.66 -0.41 -23.04
N GLU A 231 7.02 -1.58 -23.15
CA GLU A 231 5.88 -1.76 -24.04
C GLU A 231 4.66 -0.96 -23.55
N ILE A 232 4.37 -0.95 -22.25
CA ILE A 232 3.31 -0.09 -21.67
C ILE A 232 3.58 1.37 -21.99
N GLN A 233 4.80 1.87 -21.78
CA GLN A 233 5.15 3.26 -22.07
C GLN A 233 4.99 3.61 -23.55
N LYS A 234 5.35 2.70 -24.45
CA LYS A 234 5.15 2.84 -25.90
C LYS A 234 3.66 2.93 -26.23
N LEU A 235 2.84 2.03 -25.68
CA LEU A 235 1.39 2.05 -25.88
C LEU A 235 0.75 3.32 -25.33
N LEU A 236 1.11 3.74 -24.12
CA LEU A 236 0.59 4.97 -23.49
C LEU A 236 0.91 6.22 -24.32
N LYS A 237 2.09 6.30 -24.95
CA LYS A 237 2.44 7.42 -25.84
C LYS A 237 1.50 7.52 -27.06
N THR A 238 0.87 6.43 -27.49
CA THR A 238 -0.11 6.45 -28.60
C THR A 238 -1.43 7.10 -28.22
N LEU A 239 -1.72 7.25 -26.92
CA LEU A 239 -2.89 7.98 -26.42
C LEU A 239 -2.79 9.49 -26.65
N ASN A 240 -1.60 10.02 -26.94
CA ASN A 240 -1.38 11.45 -27.15
C ASN A 240 -1.86 11.90 -28.54
N THR A 241 -3.16 11.78 -28.78
CA THR A 241 -3.85 12.17 -30.01
C THR A 241 -5.21 12.77 -29.70
N LYS A 242 -5.66 13.70 -30.55
CA LYS A 242 -7.02 14.28 -30.48
C LYS A 242 -8.02 13.56 -31.39
N ASP A 243 -7.55 12.67 -32.27
CA ASP A 243 -8.39 11.89 -33.18
C ASP A 243 -9.01 10.70 -32.40
N ILE A 244 -10.34 10.73 -32.25
CA ILE A 244 -11.09 9.72 -31.48
C ILE A 244 -10.96 8.32 -32.06
N ASN A 245 -10.85 8.16 -33.39
CA ASN A 245 -10.71 6.84 -34.01
C ASN A 245 -9.33 6.26 -33.72
N ARG A 246 -8.28 7.09 -33.78
CA ARG A 246 -6.92 6.69 -33.39
C ARG A 246 -6.84 6.37 -31.90
N LEU A 247 -7.49 7.18 -31.07
CA LEU A 247 -7.55 6.95 -29.62
C LEU A 247 -8.26 5.65 -29.28
N GLN A 248 -9.40 5.35 -29.92
CA GLN A 248 -10.12 4.09 -29.73
C GLN A 248 -9.23 2.88 -30.04
N LYS A 249 -8.51 2.92 -31.16
CA LYS A 249 -7.56 1.87 -31.53
C LYS A 249 -6.41 1.74 -30.52
N ALA A 250 -5.89 2.86 -30.02
CA ALA A 250 -4.87 2.87 -28.97
C ALA A 250 -5.37 2.23 -27.67
N VAL A 251 -6.60 2.55 -27.24
CA VAL A 251 -7.23 1.93 -26.07
C VAL A 251 -7.42 0.43 -26.26
N GLN A 252 -7.92 -0.02 -27.42
CA GLN A 252 -8.08 -1.44 -27.73
C GLN A 252 -6.75 -2.20 -27.68
N ASN A 253 -5.68 -1.63 -28.22
CA ASN A 253 -4.34 -2.23 -28.17
C ASN A 253 -3.84 -2.35 -26.71
N ILE A 254 -4.08 -1.34 -25.88
CA ILE A 254 -3.77 -1.38 -24.44
C ILE A 254 -4.57 -2.48 -23.75
N GLU A 255 -5.88 -2.53 -23.96
CA GLU A 255 -6.76 -3.55 -23.36
C GLU A 255 -6.30 -4.97 -23.70
N GLN A 256 -5.98 -5.21 -24.97
CA GLN A 256 -5.51 -6.50 -25.46
C GLN A 256 -4.17 -6.88 -24.81
N TYR A 257 -3.18 -5.98 -24.83
CA TYR A 257 -1.86 -6.22 -24.26
C TYR A 257 -1.94 -6.50 -22.75
N VAL A 258 -2.61 -5.63 -22.01
CA VAL A 258 -2.70 -5.74 -20.55
C VAL A 258 -3.42 -7.03 -20.15
N SER A 259 -4.53 -7.37 -20.82
CA SER A 259 -5.26 -8.60 -20.54
C SER A 259 -4.41 -9.86 -20.79
N GLN A 260 -3.58 -9.87 -21.83
CA GLN A 260 -2.67 -10.98 -22.11
C GLN A 260 -1.57 -11.09 -21.05
N GLU A 261 -0.98 -9.97 -20.65
CA GLU A 261 0.15 -9.95 -19.73
C GLU A 261 -0.25 -10.21 -18.27
N VAL A 262 -1.48 -9.84 -17.87
CA VAL A 262 -2.08 -10.27 -16.59
C VAL A 262 -2.27 -11.79 -16.56
N LYS A 263 -2.84 -12.38 -17.63
CA LYS A 263 -3.00 -13.84 -17.75
C LYS A 263 -1.66 -14.57 -17.74
N ALA A 264 -0.64 -13.99 -18.35
CA ALA A 264 0.74 -14.51 -18.32
C ALA A 264 1.44 -14.30 -16.96
N GLY A 265 0.79 -13.64 -16.00
CA GLY A 265 1.35 -13.35 -14.68
C GLY A 265 2.50 -12.36 -14.71
N LYS A 266 2.66 -11.56 -15.78
CA LYS A 266 3.69 -10.53 -15.91
C LYS A 266 3.23 -9.16 -15.40
N LEU A 267 1.92 -8.96 -15.33
CA LEU A 267 1.26 -7.82 -14.71
C LEU A 267 0.34 -8.31 -13.58
N THR A 268 0.14 -7.48 -12.56
CA THR A 268 -0.86 -7.70 -11.51
C THR A 268 -2.18 -7.00 -11.86
N GLU A 269 -3.24 -7.24 -11.07
CA GLU A 269 -4.53 -6.57 -11.22
C GLU A 269 -4.42 -5.05 -10.95
N GLU A 270 -3.49 -4.64 -10.09
CA GLU A 270 -3.19 -3.23 -9.85
C GLU A 270 -2.62 -2.55 -11.10
N ALA A 271 -1.70 -3.22 -11.80
CA ALA A 271 -1.17 -2.72 -13.07
C ALA A 271 -2.26 -2.66 -14.15
N ASP A 272 -3.18 -3.62 -14.18
CA ASP A 272 -4.34 -3.56 -15.07
C ASP A 272 -5.20 -2.33 -14.79
N ALA A 273 -5.59 -2.14 -13.54
CA ALA A 273 -6.40 -0.99 -13.13
C ALA A 273 -5.73 0.35 -13.49
N LEU A 274 -4.42 0.48 -13.27
CA LEU A 274 -3.69 1.70 -13.60
C LEU A 274 -3.64 1.98 -15.10
N VAL A 275 -3.38 0.97 -15.92
CA VAL A 275 -3.14 1.18 -17.35
C VAL A 275 -4.44 1.15 -18.13
N ARG A 276 -5.22 0.07 -18.00
CA ARG A 276 -6.41 -0.17 -18.82
C ARG A 276 -7.55 0.77 -18.47
N LEU A 277 -7.91 0.89 -17.18
CA LEU A 277 -9.05 1.70 -16.77
C LEU A 277 -8.81 3.20 -16.97
N ASN A 278 -7.59 3.69 -16.75
CA ASN A 278 -7.27 5.09 -17.04
C ASN A 278 -7.26 5.38 -18.56
N ALA A 279 -6.89 4.42 -19.42
CA ALA A 279 -7.00 4.60 -20.88
C ALA A 279 -8.47 4.67 -21.32
N LEU A 280 -9.31 3.76 -20.81
CA LEU A 280 -10.76 3.78 -21.04
C LEU A 280 -11.41 5.09 -20.57
N TYR A 281 -11.00 5.60 -19.40
CA TYR A 281 -11.47 6.87 -18.89
C TYR A 281 -11.14 8.05 -19.80
N LEU A 282 -9.89 8.13 -20.29
CA LEU A 282 -9.48 9.17 -21.23
C LEU A 282 -10.35 9.16 -22.49
N PHE A 283 -10.56 7.99 -23.08
CA PHE A 283 -11.41 7.83 -24.26
C PHE A 283 -12.86 8.29 -23.99
N LYS A 284 -13.45 7.85 -22.88
CA LYS A 284 -14.80 8.26 -22.48
C LYS A 284 -14.92 9.78 -22.34
N ARG A 285 -13.98 10.42 -21.66
CA ARG A 285 -13.97 11.88 -21.44
C ARG A 285 -13.86 12.67 -22.73
N LEU A 286 -12.99 12.26 -23.65
CA LEU A 286 -12.85 12.95 -24.94
C LEU A 286 -14.11 12.80 -25.79
N LYS A 287 -14.71 11.61 -25.84
CA LYS A 287 -15.97 11.37 -26.54
C LYS A 287 -17.13 12.20 -25.97
N GLU A 288 -17.17 12.41 -24.66
CA GLU A 288 -18.16 13.29 -24.01
C GLU A 288 -17.95 14.76 -24.38
N SER A 289 -16.68 15.20 -24.54
CA SER A 289 -16.36 16.58 -24.90
C SER A 289 -16.74 16.97 -26.33
N GLU A 290 -16.86 16.00 -27.24
CA GLU A 290 -17.30 16.23 -28.62
C GLU A 290 -18.81 16.37 -28.77
N LYS A 291 -19.60 15.91 -27.77
CA LYS A 291 -21.05 16.04 -27.84
C LYS A 291 -21.41 17.53 -27.81
N PRO A 292 -22.17 18.05 -28.79
CA PRO A 292 -22.58 19.44 -28.77
C PRO A 292 -23.32 19.73 -27.47
N LYS A 293 -22.91 20.80 -26.77
CA LYS A 293 -23.66 21.29 -25.61
C LYS A 293 -25.07 21.61 -26.10
N LYS A 294 -26.05 20.78 -25.72
CA LYS A 294 -27.47 21.11 -25.92
C LYS A 294 -27.70 22.44 -25.21
N LYS A 295 -27.90 23.50 -25.99
CA LYS A 295 -28.32 24.82 -25.50
C LYS A 295 -29.78 24.76 -25.08
#